data_AF-A0A0W8IDE6-F1
#
_entry.id   AF-A0A0W8IDE6-F1
#
_cell.length_a   1.000
_cell.length_b   1.000
_cell.length_c   1.000
_cell.angle_alpha   90.00
_cell.angle_beta   90.00
_cell.angle_gamma   90.00
#
_symmetry.space_group_name_H-M   'P 1'
#
loop_
_entity.id
_entity.type
_entity.pdbx_description
1 polymer ?
#
loop_
_entity_poly.entity_id
_entity_poly.type
_entity_poly.pdbx_seq_one_letter_code
_entity_poly.pdbx_strand_id
1 'polypeptide(L)'
;MPRRGPLEIQDPGDCLALLRHTFSSLPRESLVVVGLLDGATGGHMRIDLAPALREPVSSARLIADCLAGEGSAPAPEAALVVLIGEDDPSPEQDRTWRACLDALRLMLESEYCVRIVQVWFLAGGHIRDPRCPDPQCCSLPGRRVADLRIPLLAPPADAGSGPEAWPLEKTAHRFLDGAPRADPAMVALLKELRADREGSSGSFNGRRVLESWDLALRCQLAAAQNTGLGEAPGDLSEVQGQTQGPAAAVFAAPGEPRARAAWFNRLLGQLRTSFGRDLLIPLAALGLEHAVLGLEQAQSDPERGSAEDPRLRDYAGSFLGETSSRPDWDRVDALETVLRELVPYAREAERENLLALMAWVEWARGRGTASGSFIDRCLEEFPHNEFSRLIEELMRLKGVCRWARVKQHSWSWGRGGRGSRPEQRPE
;
A
#
# COMPACT_ATOMS: atom_id res chain seq x y z
N MET A 1 -12.31 20.71 -15.16
CA MET A 1 -12.91 19.74 -14.21
C MET A 1 -13.87 20.50 -13.31
N PRO A 2 -15.14 20.10 -13.15
CA PRO A 2 -16.00 20.71 -12.14
C PRO A 2 -15.37 20.40 -10.78
N ARG A 3 -15.08 21.44 -9.99
CA ARG A 3 -14.72 21.27 -8.58
C ARG A 3 -15.84 20.43 -7.95
N ARG A 4 -15.52 19.24 -7.43
CA ARG A 4 -16.47 18.50 -6.59
C ARG A 4 -16.93 19.48 -5.51
N GLY A 5 -18.23 19.70 -5.41
CA GLY A 5 -18.80 20.58 -4.39
C GLY A 5 -18.35 20.13 -2.99
N PRO A 6 -18.47 21.02 -1.99
CA PRO A 6 -18.10 20.68 -0.62
C PRO A 6 -18.81 19.39 -0.19
N LEU A 7 -18.05 18.51 0.44
CA LEU A 7 -18.50 17.23 0.97
C LEU A 7 -19.39 17.51 2.17
N GLU A 8 -20.70 17.51 1.96
CA GLU A 8 -21.68 17.68 3.02
C GLU A 8 -21.99 16.32 3.65
N ILE A 9 -21.41 16.06 4.83
CA ILE A 9 -21.80 14.92 5.67
C ILE A 9 -22.79 15.48 6.67
N GLN A 10 -24.09 15.23 6.51
CA GLN A 10 -25.10 15.77 7.43
C GLN A 10 -25.66 14.69 8.35
N ASP A 11 -25.70 13.44 7.86
CA ASP A 11 -26.28 12.32 8.56
C ASP A 11 -25.35 11.08 8.55
N PRO A 12 -25.60 10.05 9.40
CA PRO A 12 -24.74 8.88 9.45
C PRO A 12 -24.78 8.03 8.16
N GLY A 13 -25.83 8.13 7.35
CA GLY A 13 -25.90 7.49 6.04
C GLY A 13 -24.88 8.06 5.06
N ASP A 14 -24.69 9.38 5.04
CA ASP A 14 -23.63 10.04 4.26
C ASP A 14 -22.23 9.56 4.69
N CYS A 15 -22.02 9.45 6.00
CA CYS A 15 -20.78 8.94 6.59
C CYS A 15 -20.51 7.50 6.13
N LEU A 16 -21.50 6.61 6.21
CA LEU A 16 -21.36 5.22 5.75
C LEU A 16 -21.10 5.13 4.24
N ALA A 17 -21.71 6.01 3.44
CA ALA A 17 -21.45 6.09 2.02
C ALA A 17 -19.99 6.50 1.74
N LEU A 18 -19.48 7.51 2.45
CA LEU A 18 -18.09 7.94 2.35
C LEU A 18 -17.11 6.82 2.73
N LEU A 19 -17.36 6.09 3.81
CA LEU A 19 -16.49 4.99 4.24
C LEU A 19 -16.48 3.86 3.21
N ARG A 20 -17.64 3.47 2.69
CA ARG A 20 -17.74 2.47 1.62
C ARG A 20 -17.02 2.91 0.35
N HIS A 21 -17.12 4.20 0.00
CA HIS A 21 -16.42 4.76 -1.15
C HIS A 21 -14.90 4.77 -0.96
N THR A 22 -14.44 5.10 0.24
CA THR A 22 -13.02 5.23 0.58
C THR A 22 -12.34 3.87 0.70
N PHE A 23 -12.98 2.91 1.38
CA PHE A 23 -12.41 1.60 1.70
C PHE A 23 -12.98 0.46 0.85
N SER A 24 -13.84 0.76 -0.13
CA SER A 24 -14.56 -0.18 -0.99
C SER A 24 -15.60 -1.09 -0.31
N SER A 25 -15.41 -1.39 0.96
CA SER A 25 -16.38 -1.99 1.86
C SER A 25 -16.38 -1.25 3.20
N LEU A 26 -17.36 -1.49 4.06
CA LEU A 26 -17.28 -0.98 5.43
C LEU A 26 -16.15 -1.72 6.18
N PRO A 27 -15.21 -0.99 6.80
CA PRO A 27 -14.22 -1.61 7.67
C PRO A 27 -14.88 -2.34 8.84
N ARG A 28 -14.23 -3.40 9.32
CA ARG A 28 -14.64 -4.18 10.50
C ARG A 28 -13.62 -3.98 11.62
N GLU A 29 -14.05 -3.97 12.88
CA GLU A 29 -13.18 -3.82 14.05
C GLU A 29 -12.13 -2.72 13.87
N SER A 30 -12.56 -1.52 13.50
CA SER A 30 -11.68 -0.43 13.06
C SER A 30 -12.00 0.91 13.71
N LEU A 31 -10.95 1.67 14.02
CA LEU A 31 -11.02 3.11 14.23
C LEU A 31 -10.61 3.81 12.92
N VAL A 32 -11.52 4.62 12.37
CA VAL A 32 -11.32 5.38 11.13
C VAL A 32 -11.31 6.87 11.44
N VAL A 33 -10.33 7.57 10.90
CA VAL A 33 -10.24 9.04 10.96
C VAL A 33 -10.05 9.59 9.56
N VAL A 34 -10.95 10.47 9.14
CA VAL A 34 -10.91 11.13 7.82
C VAL A 34 -10.66 12.61 8.04
N GLY A 35 -9.51 13.11 7.57
CA GLY A 35 -9.21 14.54 7.55
C GLY A 35 -10.06 15.27 6.50
N LEU A 36 -10.43 16.50 6.80
CA LEU A 36 -11.20 17.38 5.94
C LEU A 36 -10.40 18.67 5.70
N LEU A 37 -10.26 19.03 4.43
CA LEU A 37 -9.52 20.22 3.99
C LEU A 37 -10.28 20.90 2.86
N ASP A 38 -10.53 22.20 2.98
CA ASP A 38 -11.27 23.00 1.98
C ASP A 38 -12.62 22.39 1.56
N GLY A 39 -13.33 21.78 2.51
CA GLY A 39 -14.59 21.10 2.24
C GLY A 39 -14.47 19.81 1.43
N ALA A 40 -13.26 19.26 1.25
CA ALA A 40 -13.04 17.95 0.63
C ALA A 40 -12.40 16.98 1.63
N THR A 41 -12.48 15.68 1.35
CA THR A 41 -11.71 14.68 2.10
C THR A 41 -10.21 14.83 1.80
N GLY A 42 -9.41 15.02 2.84
CA GLY A 42 -7.96 14.95 2.83
C GLY A 42 -7.44 13.52 3.01
N GLY A 43 -6.35 13.38 3.76
CA GLY A 43 -5.83 12.07 4.18
C GLY A 43 -6.82 11.33 5.08
N HIS A 44 -6.81 10.01 5.03
CA HIS A 44 -7.60 9.16 5.92
C HIS A 44 -6.72 8.07 6.53
N MET A 45 -7.10 7.63 7.72
CA MET A 45 -6.46 6.55 8.44
C MET A 45 -7.48 5.53 8.90
N ARG A 46 -7.09 4.28 8.86
CA ARG A 46 -7.79 3.16 9.47
C ARG A 46 -6.76 2.39 10.30
N ILE A 47 -7.05 2.18 11.58
CA ILE A 47 -6.30 1.27 12.45
C ILE A 47 -7.26 0.29 13.10
N ASP A 48 -6.73 -0.84 13.57
CA ASP A 48 -7.53 -1.85 14.25
C ASP A 48 -8.06 -1.30 15.58
N LEU A 49 -9.33 -1.61 15.86
CA LEU A 49 -10.04 -1.06 17.02
C LEU A 49 -9.49 -1.60 18.34
N ALA A 50 -9.27 -2.92 18.45
CA ALA A 50 -8.85 -3.51 19.72
C ALA A 50 -7.51 -2.93 20.25
N PRO A 51 -6.43 -2.80 19.46
CA PRO A 51 -5.23 -2.09 19.89
C PRO A 51 -5.50 -0.62 20.25
N ALA A 52 -6.32 0.08 19.44
CA ALA A 52 -6.67 1.48 19.68
C ALA A 52 -7.40 1.71 21.01
N LEU A 53 -8.21 0.74 21.44
CA LEU A 53 -8.91 0.78 22.73
C LEU A 53 -8.00 0.40 23.91
N ARG A 54 -7.02 -0.48 23.72
CA ARG A 54 -6.04 -0.85 24.77
C ARG A 54 -5.06 0.28 25.07
N GLU A 55 -4.59 0.98 24.03
CA GLU A 55 -3.61 2.05 24.14
C GLU A 55 -4.11 3.33 23.44
N PRO A 56 -5.14 4.00 24.00
CA PRO A 56 -5.83 5.09 23.32
C PRO A 56 -4.94 6.33 23.11
N VAL A 57 -4.06 6.64 24.06
CA VAL A 57 -3.14 7.80 23.94
C VAL A 57 -2.10 7.57 22.85
N SER A 58 -1.44 6.40 22.86
CA SER A 58 -0.45 6.03 21.83
C SER A 58 -1.08 6.02 20.44
N SER A 59 -2.27 5.46 20.31
CA SER A 59 -3.00 5.37 19.04
C SER A 59 -3.47 6.74 18.55
N ALA A 60 -3.96 7.59 19.45
CA ALA A 60 -4.33 8.95 19.11
C ALA A 60 -3.14 9.79 18.64
N ARG A 61 -1.98 9.64 19.30
CA ARG A 61 -0.73 10.30 18.91
C ARG A 61 -0.30 9.85 17.51
N LEU A 62 -0.28 8.54 17.27
CA LEU A 62 0.05 7.97 15.97
C LEU A 62 -0.84 8.51 14.84
N ILE A 63 -2.16 8.55 15.08
CA ILE A 63 -3.12 9.09 14.11
C ILE A 63 -2.85 10.57 13.85
N ALA A 64 -2.68 11.37 14.90
CA ALA A 64 -2.47 12.80 14.77
C ALA A 64 -1.15 13.11 14.04
N ASP A 65 -0.06 12.42 14.38
CA ASP A 65 1.23 12.54 13.71
C ASP A 65 1.10 12.20 12.22
N CYS A 66 0.44 11.09 11.88
CA CYS A 66 0.25 10.69 10.50
C CYS A 66 -0.62 11.67 9.71
N LEU A 67 -1.71 12.18 10.32
CA LEU A 67 -2.70 13.00 9.65
C LEU A 67 -2.29 14.48 9.52
N ALA A 68 -1.63 15.03 10.53
CA ALA A 68 -1.36 16.46 10.67
C ALA A 68 0.07 16.79 11.15
N GLY A 69 0.89 15.78 11.44
CA GLY A 69 2.27 15.96 11.87
C GLY A 69 3.22 16.40 10.76
N GLU A 70 4.51 16.48 11.09
CA GLU A 70 5.55 16.94 10.18
C GLU A 70 5.58 16.12 8.88
N GLY A 71 5.47 16.79 7.73
CA GLY A 71 5.39 16.15 6.42
C GLY A 71 3.98 15.81 5.94
N SER A 72 2.93 16.04 6.75
CA SER A 72 1.53 15.82 6.35
C SER A 72 0.85 17.09 5.82
N ALA A 73 1.62 18.04 5.28
CA ALA A 73 1.09 19.31 4.77
C ALA A 73 0.43 19.15 3.38
N PRO A 74 -0.70 19.84 3.10
CA PRO A 74 -1.48 20.65 4.05
C PRO A 74 -2.21 19.77 5.07
N ALA A 75 -2.09 20.13 6.35
CA ALA A 75 -2.81 19.47 7.43
C ALA A 75 -4.32 19.77 7.30
N PRO A 76 -5.20 18.82 7.62
CA PRO A 76 -6.64 19.06 7.60
C PRO A 76 -7.06 20.03 8.70
N GLU A 77 -8.10 20.82 8.45
CA GLU A 77 -8.66 21.76 9.44
C GLU A 77 -9.65 21.07 10.40
N ALA A 78 -10.20 19.94 9.96
CA ALA A 78 -11.17 19.17 10.69
C ALA A 78 -11.02 17.67 10.44
N ALA A 79 -11.58 16.86 11.33
CA ALA A 79 -11.62 15.41 11.19
C ALA A 79 -13.02 14.84 11.48
N LEU A 80 -13.37 13.81 10.72
CA LEU A 80 -14.46 12.89 11.00
C LEU A 80 -13.87 11.64 11.66
N VAL A 81 -14.46 11.18 12.76
CA VAL A 81 -14.04 9.98 13.47
C VAL A 81 -15.15 8.93 13.48
N VAL A 82 -14.82 7.68 13.17
CA VAL A 82 -15.76 6.56 13.22
C VAL A 82 -15.12 5.37 13.92
N LEU A 83 -15.77 4.86 14.96
CA LEU A 83 -15.37 3.60 15.61
C LEU A 83 -16.35 2.52 15.18
N ILE A 84 -15.82 1.40 14.71
CA ILE A 84 -16.60 0.29 14.13
C ILE A 84 -16.24 -1.00 14.86
N GLY A 85 -17.22 -1.58 15.53
CA GLY A 85 -17.12 -2.87 16.20
C GLY A 85 -18.31 -3.76 15.84
N GLU A 86 -18.16 -5.05 16.09
CA GLU A 86 -19.15 -6.08 15.76
C GLU A 86 -20.06 -6.42 16.92
N ASP A 87 -19.55 -6.24 18.15
CA ASP A 87 -20.29 -6.51 19.37
C ASP A 87 -21.52 -5.62 19.52
N ASP A 88 -22.54 -6.16 20.19
CA ASP A 88 -23.76 -5.43 20.49
C ASP A 88 -23.47 -4.21 21.39
N PRO A 89 -24.09 -3.04 21.12
CA PRO A 89 -23.84 -1.83 21.88
C PRO A 89 -24.12 -2.01 23.37
N SER A 90 -23.09 -1.82 24.20
CA SER A 90 -23.21 -1.87 25.67
C SER A 90 -22.72 -0.59 26.34
N PRO A 91 -23.21 -0.27 27.56
CA PRO A 91 -22.70 0.88 28.32
C PRO A 91 -21.21 0.80 28.65
N GLU A 92 -20.65 -0.41 28.77
CA GLU A 92 -19.22 -0.62 29.03
C GLU A 92 -18.38 -0.31 27.81
N GLN A 93 -18.73 -0.89 26.67
CA GLN A 93 -18.13 -0.56 25.37
C GLN A 93 -18.18 0.94 25.11
N ASP A 94 -19.32 1.59 25.37
CA ASP A 94 -19.50 3.02 25.16
C ASP A 94 -18.51 3.87 25.97
N ARG A 95 -18.28 3.52 27.24
CA ARG A 95 -17.29 4.19 28.09
C ARG A 95 -15.88 4.03 27.54
N THR A 96 -15.51 2.82 27.12
CA THR A 96 -14.18 2.54 26.55
C THR A 96 -13.96 3.32 25.26
N TRP A 97 -14.95 3.36 24.38
CA TRP A 97 -14.87 4.08 23.11
C TRP A 97 -14.83 5.59 23.31
N ARG A 98 -15.54 6.12 24.31
CA ARG A 98 -15.44 7.55 24.70
C ARG A 98 -14.04 7.90 25.20
N ALA A 99 -13.41 7.05 26.01
CA ALA A 99 -12.04 7.28 26.46
C ALA A 99 -11.05 7.34 25.27
N CYS A 100 -11.23 6.49 24.26
CA CYS A 100 -10.47 6.55 23.01
C CYS A 100 -10.73 7.87 22.25
N LEU A 101 -11.99 8.29 22.11
CA LEU A 101 -12.35 9.57 21.49
C LEU A 101 -11.74 10.77 22.22
N ASP A 102 -11.71 10.75 23.56
CA ASP A 102 -11.15 11.85 24.34
C ASP A 102 -9.62 11.94 24.18
N ALA A 103 -8.93 10.80 24.05
CA ALA A 103 -7.51 10.79 23.67
C ALA A 103 -7.28 11.38 22.26
N LEU A 104 -8.14 11.03 21.29
CA LEU A 104 -8.10 11.61 19.94
C LEU A 104 -8.30 13.13 19.96
N ARG A 105 -9.27 13.61 20.73
CA ARG A 105 -9.52 15.05 20.89
C ARG A 105 -8.32 15.77 21.48
N LEU A 106 -7.74 15.21 22.54
CA LEU A 106 -6.57 15.81 23.18
C LEU A 106 -5.43 16.00 22.18
N MET A 107 -5.13 14.99 21.36
CA MET A 107 -4.06 15.05 20.36
C MET A 107 -4.44 15.95 19.17
N LEU A 108 -5.55 15.64 18.49
CA LEU A 108 -5.93 16.34 17.24
C LEU A 108 -6.29 17.80 17.49
N GLU A 109 -7.11 18.11 18.49
CA GLU A 109 -7.60 19.47 18.72
C GLU A 109 -6.57 20.32 19.45
N SER A 110 -5.95 19.80 20.52
CA SER A 110 -5.06 20.61 21.36
C SER A 110 -3.65 20.75 20.80
N GLU A 111 -3.09 19.69 20.20
CA GLU A 111 -1.71 19.74 19.69
C GLU A 111 -1.63 20.14 18.22
N TYR A 112 -2.57 19.65 17.40
CA TYR A 112 -2.52 19.81 15.95
C TYR A 112 -3.56 20.77 15.37
N CYS A 113 -4.41 21.38 16.20
CA CYS A 113 -5.46 22.31 15.78
C CYS A 113 -6.47 21.72 14.75
N VAL A 114 -6.64 20.40 14.72
CA VAL A 114 -7.59 19.69 13.86
C VAL A 114 -8.86 19.39 14.65
N ARG A 115 -9.95 20.08 14.34
CA ARG A 115 -11.21 19.94 15.09
C ARG A 115 -11.94 18.65 14.74
N ILE A 116 -12.38 17.86 15.72
CA ILE A 116 -13.25 16.72 15.44
C ILE A 116 -14.67 17.23 15.25
N VAL A 117 -15.10 17.34 14.00
CA VAL A 117 -16.40 17.94 13.66
C VAL A 117 -17.54 16.94 13.75
N GLN A 118 -17.26 15.64 13.55
CA GLN A 118 -18.26 14.57 13.56
C GLN A 118 -17.70 13.29 14.14
N VAL A 119 -18.54 12.55 14.86
CA VAL A 119 -18.19 11.27 15.47
C VAL A 119 -19.36 10.30 15.32
N TRP A 120 -19.06 9.06 14.92
CA TRP A 120 -20.06 7.99 14.88
C TRP A 120 -19.50 6.71 15.50
N PHE A 121 -20.29 6.07 16.36
CA PHE A 121 -20.03 4.74 16.89
C PHE A 121 -20.93 3.75 16.17
N LEU A 122 -20.34 2.77 15.48
CA LEU A 122 -21.01 1.71 14.75
C LEU A 122 -20.77 0.37 15.48
N ALA A 123 -21.81 -0.24 16.04
CA ALA A 123 -21.70 -1.45 16.85
C ALA A 123 -22.93 -2.34 16.68
N GLY A 124 -22.76 -3.65 16.47
CA GLY A 124 -23.86 -4.61 16.34
C GLY A 124 -24.92 -4.20 15.31
N GLY A 125 -24.52 -3.58 14.19
CA GLY A 125 -25.44 -3.06 13.17
C GLY A 125 -26.25 -1.81 13.56
N HIS A 126 -25.88 -1.14 14.64
CA HIS A 126 -26.44 0.14 15.09
C HIS A 126 -25.40 1.26 14.98
N ILE A 127 -25.86 2.49 14.73
CA ILE A 127 -25.04 3.68 14.70
C ILE A 127 -25.57 4.76 15.65
N ARG A 128 -24.66 5.46 16.33
CA ARG A 128 -25.00 6.56 17.25
C ARG A 128 -23.93 7.64 17.23
N ASP A 129 -24.33 8.90 17.47
CA ASP A 129 -23.40 9.98 17.76
C ASP A 129 -23.19 10.03 19.29
N PRO A 130 -21.96 9.76 19.79
CA PRO A 130 -21.70 9.83 21.23
C PRO A 130 -21.79 11.24 21.81
N ARG A 131 -21.83 12.28 20.98
CA ARG A 131 -21.90 13.68 21.36
C ARG A 131 -23.30 14.27 21.20
N CYS A 132 -24.28 13.49 20.74
CA CYS A 132 -25.66 13.94 20.68
C CYS A 132 -26.14 14.30 22.11
N PRO A 133 -26.59 15.55 22.36
CA PRO A 133 -27.02 15.97 23.68
C PRO A 133 -28.41 15.46 24.05
N ASP A 134 -29.16 14.95 23.08
CA ASP A 134 -30.52 14.45 23.27
C ASP A 134 -30.51 12.95 23.63
N PRO A 135 -30.82 12.59 24.90
CA PRO A 135 -30.84 11.19 25.34
C PRO A 135 -32.00 10.38 24.72
N GLN A 136 -33.01 11.02 24.14
CA GLN A 136 -34.11 10.33 23.43
C GLN A 136 -33.75 10.06 21.96
N CYS A 137 -32.87 10.87 21.36
CA CYS A 137 -32.45 10.74 19.97
C CYS A 137 -31.38 9.64 19.78
N CYS A 138 -30.41 9.54 20.69
CA CYS A 138 -29.22 8.70 20.53
C CYS A 138 -28.88 7.85 21.77
N SER A 139 -29.90 7.37 22.50
CA SER A 139 -29.73 6.34 23.54
C SER A 139 -29.19 5.04 22.95
N LEU A 140 -28.58 4.19 23.79
CA LEU A 140 -28.25 2.83 23.39
C LEU A 140 -29.54 2.07 23.00
N PRO A 141 -29.52 1.27 21.92
CA PRO A 141 -28.36 0.89 21.10
C PRO A 141 -28.02 1.88 19.96
N GLY A 142 -28.85 2.90 19.71
CA GLY A 142 -28.75 3.83 18.59
C GLY A 142 -29.73 3.48 17.47
N ARG A 143 -29.52 4.06 16.28
CA ARG A 143 -30.36 3.77 15.10
C ARG A 143 -29.83 2.53 14.38
N ARG A 144 -30.71 1.67 13.88
CA ARG A 144 -30.28 0.54 13.05
C ARG A 144 -29.75 1.05 11.72
N VAL A 145 -28.60 0.52 11.30
CA VAL A 145 -27.98 0.86 10.01
C VAL A 145 -28.90 0.50 8.84
N ALA A 146 -29.66 -0.59 8.98
CA ALA A 146 -30.62 -1.05 7.97
C ALA A 146 -31.75 -0.04 7.70
N ASP A 147 -32.05 0.85 8.64
CA ASP A 147 -33.12 1.83 8.53
C ASP A 147 -32.63 3.17 7.91
N LEU A 148 -31.33 3.29 7.65
CA LEU A 148 -30.73 4.50 7.09
C LEU A 148 -30.78 4.51 5.58
N ARG A 149 -31.07 5.69 5.03
CA ARG A 149 -30.82 5.96 3.61
C ARG A 149 -29.33 6.19 3.42
N ILE A 150 -28.65 5.25 2.77
CA ILE A 150 -27.21 5.37 2.45
C ILE A 150 -27.10 5.76 0.97
N PRO A 151 -26.62 6.96 0.63
CA PRO A 151 -26.44 7.37 -0.75
C PRO A 151 -25.43 6.47 -1.49
N LEU A 152 -25.65 6.28 -2.79
CA LEU A 152 -24.64 5.65 -3.66
C LEU A 152 -23.69 6.75 -4.17
N LEU A 153 -22.44 6.70 -3.75
CA LEU A 153 -21.40 7.57 -4.30
C LEU A 153 -20.84 6.94 -5.58
N ALA A 154 -20.66 7.75 -6.62
CA ALA A 154 -20.00 7.28 -7.84
C ALA A 154 -18.58 6.78 -7.49
N PRO A 155 -18.14 5.62 -8.04
CA PRO A 155 -16.80 5.12 -7.79
C PRO A 155 -15.75 6.18 -8.17
N PRO A 156 -14.58 6.22 -7.48
CA PRO A 156 -13.50 7.11 -7.87
C PRO A 156 -13.18 6.94 -9.36
N ALA A 157 -12.92 8.02 -10.10
CA ALA A 157 -12.54 7.94 -11.51
C ALA A 157 -11.25 7.10 -11.73
N ASP A 158 -10.45 6.96 -10.66
CA ASP A 158 -9.18 6.23 -10.62
C ASP A 158 -9.31 4.84 -10.00
N ALA A 159 -10.53 4.45 -9.56
CA ALA A 159 -10.83 3.07 -9.22
C ALA A 159 -10.97 2.32 -10.54
N GLY A 160 -9.82 1.86 -11.05
CA GLY A 160 -9.77 1.02 -12.25
C GLY A 160 -10.88 -0.03 -12.19
N SER A 161 -11.53 -0.26 -13.33
CA SER A 161 -12.54 -1.28 -13.54
C SER A 161 -11.97 -2.67 -13.21
N GLY A 162 -12.02 -3.03 -11.93
CA GLY A 162 -11.69 -4.33 -11.39
C GLY A 162 -12.86 -4.83 -10.55
N PRO A 163 -13.01 -6.16 -10.41
CA PRO A 163 -14.14 -6.74 -9.69
C PRO A 163 -14.14 -6.27 -8.23
N GLU A 164 -15.29 -5.71 -7.81
CA GLU A 164 -15.78 -5.49 -6.44
C GLU A 164 -14.68 -5.38 -5.40
N ALA A 165 -14.30 -4.17 -4.97
CA ALA A 165 -13.06 -4.04 -4.22
C ALA A 165 -13.10 -4.80 -2.87
N TRP A 166 -12.23 -5.81 -2.82
CA TRP A 166 -12.19 -6.90 -1.86
C TRP A 166 -11.47 -6.48 -0.56
N PRO A 167 -11.67 -7.22 0.54
CA PRO A 167 -11.04 -6.89 1.81
C PRO A 167 -9.51 -6.95 1.75
N LEU A 168 -8.83 -5.88 2.19
CA LEU A 168 -7.38 -5.74 2.10
C LEU A 168 -6.62 -6.79 2.93
N GLU A 169 -7.22 -7.34 3.98
CA GLU A 169 -6.67 -8.43 4.79
C GLU A 169 -6.47 -9.73 3.99
N LYS A 170 -7.08 -9.87 2.81
CA LYS A 170 -6.92 -11.01 1.89
C LYS A 170 -5.97 -10.73 0.72
N THR A 171 -5.23 -9.63 0.76
CA THR A 171 -4.38 -9.20 -0.38
C THR A 171 -3.32 -10.23 -0.73
N ALA A 172 -2.63 -10.81 0.26
CA ALA A 172 -1.58 -11.79 -0.01
C ALA A 172 -2.14 -13.07 -0.67
N HIS A 173 -3.27 -13.57 -0.17
CA HIS A 173 -3.96 -14.72 -0.75
C HIS A 173 -4.34 -14.46 -2.22
N ARG A 174 -4.93 -13.29 -2.53
CA ARG A 174 -5.27 -12.92 -3.91
C ARG A 174 -4.04 -12.79 -4.81
N PHE A 175 -2.97 -12.20 -4.29
CA PHE A 175 -1.73 -12.06 -5.04
C PHE A 175 -1.16 -13.44 -5.42
N LEU A 176 -1.20 -14.40 -4.49
CA LEU A 176 -0.76 -15.77 -4.73
C LEU A 176 -1.70 -16.54 -5.68
N ASP A 177 -3.01 -16.45 -5.49
CA ASP A 177 -4.01 -17.14 -6.32
C ASP A 177 -4.12 -16.54 -7.73
N GLY A 178 -3.91 -15.23 -7.84
CA GLY A 178 -3.89 -14.48 -9.09
C GLY A 178 -2.55 -14.50 -9.81
N ALA A 179 -1.52 -15.16 -9.25
CA ALA A 179 -0.26 -15.34 -9.92
C ALA A 179 -0.44 -16.23 -11.18
N PRO A 180 0.40 -16.07 -12.21
CA PRO A 180 0.38 -16.94 -13.37
C PRO A 180 0.49 -18.41 -12.96
N ARG A 181 -0.16 -19.30 -13.72
CA ARG A 181 0.07 -20.74 -13.50
C ARG A 181 1.48 -21.10 -13.93
N ALA A 182 2.16 -21.93 -13.13
CA ALA A 182 3.48 -22.44 -13.48
C ALA A 182 3.42 -23.20 -14.82
N ASP A 183 4.23 -22.80 -15.78
CA ASP A 183 4.40 -23.51 -17.04
C ASP A 183 5.26 -24.77 -16.79
N PRO A 184 4.75 -25.99 -17.05
CA PRO A 184 5.50 -27.23 -16.85
C PRO A 184 6.86 -27.26 -17.57
N ALA A 185 6.96 -26.66 -18.77
CA ALA A 185 8.21 -26.59 -19.51
C ALA A 185 9.23 -25.68 -18.81
N MET A 186 8.77 -24.54 -18.30
CA MET A 186 9.58 -23.63 -17.49
C MET A 186 10.05 -24.30 -16.20
N VAL A 187 9.17 -25.05 -15.52
CA VAL A 187 9.51 -25.80 -14.30
C VAL A 187 10.60 -26.83 -14.56
N ALA A 188 10.53 -27.57 -15.67
CA ALA A 188 11.54 -28.54 -16.07
C ALA A 188 12.90 -27.87 -16.33
N LEU A 189 12.93 -26.79 -17.12
CA LEU A 189 14.15 -26.04 -17.42
C LEU A 189 14.78 -25.42 -16.16
N LEU A 190 13.97 -24.86 -15.26
CA LEU A 190 14.45 -24.33 -13.99
C LEU A 190 15.03 -25.42 -13.09
N LYS A 191 14.48 -26.64 -13.13
CA LYS A 191 15.03 -27.78 -12.39
C LYS A 191 16.42 -28.16 -12.90
N GLU A 192 16.62 -28.22 -14.22
CA GLU A 192 17.94 -28.46 -14.83
C GLU A 192 18.96 -27.38 -14.42
N LEU A 193 18.60 -26.10 -14.61
CA LEU A 193 19.48 -24.97 -14.33
C LEU A 193 19.85 -24.83 -12.83
N ARG A 194 19.00 -25.34 -11.93
CA ARG A 194 19.28 -25.36 -10.49
C ARG A 194 20.26 -26.48 -10.13
N ALA A 195 20.10 -27.66 -10.72
CA ALA A 195 21.01 -28.79 -10.51
C ALA A 195 22.46 -28.46 -10.95
N ASP A 196 22.64 -27.77 -12.07
CA ASP A 196 23.95 -27.33 -12.56
C ASP A 196 24.68 -26.36 -11.59
N ARG A 197 23.91 -25.67 -10.74
CA ARG A 197 24.41 -24.59 -9.87
C ARG A 197 24.78 -25.06 -8.48
N GLU A 198 24.27 -26.20 -8.03
CA GLU A 198 24.62 -26.81 -6.73
C GLU A 198 26.11 -27.18 -6.64
N GLY A 199 26.83 -27.21 -7.77
CA GLY A 199 28.30 -27.36 -7.84
C GLY A 199 29.11 -26.07 -8.01
N SER A 200 28.49 -24.90 -8.18
CA SER A 200 29.18 -23.63 -8.47
C SER A 200 28.87 -22.57 -7.41
N SER A 201 29.81 -22.37 -6.47
CA SER A 201 29.75 -21.26 -5.51
C SER A 201 30.13 -19.95 -6.21
N GLY A 202 29.17 -19.36 -6.93
CA GLY A 202 29.32 -18.05 -7.52
C GLY A 202 29.32 -16.96 -6.44
N SER A 203 30.35 -16.12 -6.41
CA SER A 203 30.40 -14.95 -5.53
C SER A 203 29.20 -14.02 -5.78
N PHE A 204 28.57 -13.55 -4.70
CA PHE A 204 27.49 -12.56 -4.76
C PHE A 204 28.05 -11.23 -5.28
N ASN A 205 27.44 -10.67 -6.33
CA ASN A 205 27.83 -9.37 -6.89
C ASN A 205 26.60 -8.45 -6.91
N GLY A 206 26.55 -7.49 -5.99
CA GLY A 206 25.42 -6.57 -5.84
C GLY A 206 25.13 -5.74 -7.09
N ARG A 207 26.17 -5.30 -7.82
CA ARG A 207 25.99 -4.52 -9.05
C ARG A 207 25.29 -5.33 -10.13
N ARG A 208 25.63 -6.62 -10.27
CA ARG A 208 24.92 -7.54 -11.17
C ARG A 208 23.48 -7.78 -10.76
N VAL A 209 23.15 -7.75 -9.46
CA VAL A 209 21.76 -7.79 -8.97
C VAL A 209 21.01 -6.57 -9.50
N LEU A 210 21.54 -5.38 -9.21
CA LEU A 210 20.93 -4.12 -9.61
C LEU A 210 20.72 -4.03 -11.12
N GLU A 211 21.73 -4.36 -11.92
CA GLU A 211 21.64 -4.32 -13.40
C GLU A 211 20.61 -5.34 -13.95
N SER A 212 20.53 -6.54 -13.37
CA SER A 212 19.58 -7.58 -13.82
C SER A 212 18.13 -7.20 -13.51
N TRP A 213 17.88 -6.66 -12.31
CA TRP A 213 16.55 -6.23 -11.90
C TRP A 213 16.15 -4.92 -12.59
N ASP A 214 17.07 -3.99 -12.77
CA ASP A 214 16.77 -2.75 -13.49
C ASP A 214 16.33 -3.03 -14.93
N LEU A 215 17.00 -3.96 -15.63
CA LEU A 215 16.56 -4.43 -16.93
C LEU A 215 15.14 -5.02 -16.87
N ALA A 216 14.85 -5.86 -15.87
CA ALA A 216 13.51 -6.44 -15.69
C ALA A 216 12.42 -5.37 -15.50
N LEU A 217 12.70 -4.36 -14.66
CA LEU A 217 11.78 -3.25 -14.42
C LEU A 217 11.57 -2.41 -15.69
N ARG A 218 12.64 -2.06 -16.42
CA ARG A 218 12.53 -1.32 -17.69
C ARG A 218 11.75 -2.10 -18.75
N CYS A 219 11.99 -3.40 -18.89
CA CYS A 219 11.25 -4.26 -19.80
C CYS A 219 9.75 -4.26 -19.47
N GLN A 220 9.40 -4.32 -18.18
CA GLN A 220 8.00 -4.27 -17.75
C GLN A 220 7.35 -2.91 -18.03
N LEU A 221 8.06 -1.81 -17.81
CA LEU A 221 7.58 -0.47 -18.12
C LEU A 221 7.37 -0.27 -19.62
N ALA A 222 8.29 -0.75 -20.45
CA ALA A 222 8.17 -0.69 -21.90
C ALA A 222 6.98 -1.53 -22.42
N ALA A 223 6.76 -2.72 -21.85
CA ALA A 223 5.63 -3.57 -22.19
C ALA A 223 4.29 -2.86 -21.91
N ALA A 224 4.15 -2.22 -20.73
CA ALA A 224 2.94 -1.48 -20.36
C ALA A 224 2.65 -0.27 -21.27
N GLN A 225 3.69 0.38 -21.80
CA GLN A 225 3.53 1.48 -22.76
C GLN A 225 3.04 0.98 -24.13
N ASN A 226 3.53 -0.18 -24.57
CA ASN A 226 3.15 -0.77 -25.86
C ASN A 226 1.71 -1.29 -25.87
N THR A 227 1.21 -1.85 -24.76
CA THR A 227 -0.20 -2.25 -24.64
C THR A 227 -1.17 -1.06 -24.58
N GLY A 228 -0.72 0.13 -24.16
CA GLY A 228 -1.55 1.35 -24.11
C GLY A 228 -1.70 2.10 -25.44
N LEU A 229 -0.94 1.74 -26.47
CA LEU A 229 -0.97 2.38 -27.80
C LEU A 229 -1.71 1.55 -28.86
N GLY A 230 -2.27 0.40 -28.50
CA GLY A 230 -3.06 -0.46 -29.38
C GLY A 230 -4.56 -0.40 -29.06
N GLU A 231 -5.35 -0.02 -30.07
CA GLU A 231 -6.83 -0.15 -30.20
C GLU A 231 -7.71 1.03 -29.77
N ALA A 232 -8.00 1.90 -30.75
CA ALA A 232 -9.37 2.31 -31.00
C ALA A 232 -10.10 1.12 -31.67
N PRO A 233 -11.34 0.79 -31.28
CA PRO A 233 -12.02 -0.42 -31.76
C PRO A 233 -12.47 -0.24 -33.21
N GLY A 234 -11.75 -0.88 -34.13
CA GLY A 234 -12.22 -1.20 -35.46
C GLY A 234 -12.90 -2.55 -35.45
N ASP A 235 -14.19 -2.53 -35.80
CA ASP A 235 -15.13 -3.63 -36.00
C ASP A 235 -14.50 -4.97 -36.43
N LEU A 236 -14.45 -5.94 -35.50
CA LEU A 236 -14.26 -7.37 -35.80
C LEU A 236 -15.13 -8.20 -34.86
N SER A 237 -16.37 -8.41 -35.28
CA SER A 237 -17.23 -9.49 -34.79
C SER A 237 -16.61 -10.85 -35.11
N GLU A 238 -16.77 -11.79 -34.17
CA GLU A 238 -16.50 -13.24 -34.28
C GLU A 238 -15.10 -13.76 -33.93
N VAL A 239 -14.78 -13.81 -32.63
CA VAL A 239 -14.17 -15.00 -32.00
C VAL A 239 -14.74 -15.15 -30.59
N GLN A 240 -15.75 -16.01 -30.43
CA GLN A 240 -16.22 -16.45 -29.11
C GLN A 240 -15.34 -17.60 -28.60
N GLY A 241 -14.86 -17.48 -27.36
CA GLY A 241 -14.37 -18.61 -26.57
C GLY A 241 -12.89 -18.55 -26.17
N GLN A 242 -12.48 -17.54 -25.40
CA GLN A 242 -11.39 -17.60 -24.42
C GLN A 242 -11.36 -16.27 -23.66
N THR A 243 -11.99 -16.23 -22.48
CA THR A 243 -11.86 -15.09 -21.56
C THR A 243 -10.47 -15.13 -20.89
N GLN A 244 -9.46 -14.72 -21.64
CA GLN A 244 -8.24 -14.14 -21.08
C GLN A 244 -8.56 -12.67 -20.77
N GLY A 245 -8.52 -12.29 -19.49
CA GLY A 245 -8.62 -10.88 -19.09
C GLY A 245 -7.53 -10.03 -19.76
N PRO A 246 -7.62 -8.68 -19.68
CA PRO A 246 -6.78 -7.79 -20.46
C PRO A 246 -5.28 -8.10 -20.28
N ALA A 247 -4.76 -8.68 -21.36
CA ALA A 247 -3.41 -8.67 -21.90
C ALA A 247 -2.25 -8.92 -20.92
N ALA A 248 -1.73 -10.15 -21.02
CA ALA A 248 -0.37 -10.53 -20.72
C ALA A 248 0.64 -9.48 -21.23
N ALA A 249 1.11 -8.61 -20.34
CA ALA A 249 2.43 -8.02 -20.50
C ALA A 249 3.44 -9.15 -20.22
N VAL A 250 3.61 -10.01 -21.23
CA VAL A 250 4.71 -10.98 -21.26
C VAL A 250 5.96 -10.14 -21.07
N PHE A 251 6.61 -10.33 -19.91
CA PHE A 251 8.00 -9.99 -19.68
C PHE A 251 8.73 -10.02 -21.01
N ALA A 252 9.47 -8.98 -21.38
CA ALA A 252 10.39 -9.06 -22.52
C ALA A 252 11.59 -9.99 -22.18
N ALA A 253 11.32 -11.11 -21.52
CA ALA A 253 12.15 -12.28 -21.46
C ALA A 253 12.62 -12.66 -22.87
N PRO A 254 13.88 -13.13 -23.01
CA PRO A 254 14.34 -13.72 -24.24
C PRO A 254 13.27 -14.64 -24.82
N GLY A 255 12.99 -14.51 -26.12
CA GLY A 255 11.95 -15.29 -26.78
C GLY A 255 12.22 -16.81 -26.76
N GLU A 256 13.47 -17.21 -26.53
CA GLU A 256 13.85 -18.61 -26.36
C GLU A 256 13.54 -19.12 -24.93
N PRO A 257 12.80 -20.24 -24.77
CA PRO A 257 12.38 -20.77 -23.47
C PRO A 257 13.52 -20.98 -22.47
N ARG A 258 14.67 -21.51 -22.92
CA ARG A 258 15.83 -21.75 -22.05
C ARG A 258 16.47 -20.46 -21.56
N ALA A 259 16.54 -19.44 -22.40
CA ALA A 259 17.07 -18.13 -22.03
C ALA A 259 16.12 -17.39 -21.05
N ARG A 260 14.80 -17.52 -21.23
CA ARG A 260 13.80 -17.07 -20.23
C ARG A 260 13.98 -17.80 -18.90
N ALA A 261 14.12 -19.12 -18.91
CA ALA A 261 14.36 -19.91 -17.69
C ALA A 261 15.66 -19.50 -16.99
N ALA A 262 16.74 -19.27 -17.74
CA ALA A 262 18.01 -18.79 -17.20
C ALA A 262 17.89 -17.40 -16.56
N TRP A 263 17.08 -16.52 -17.14
CA TRP A 263 16.78 -15.22 -16.52
C TRP A 263 15.97 -15.37 -15.24
N PHE A 264 14.88 -16.13 -15.26
CA PHE A 264 14.06 -16.37 -14.06
C PHE A 264 14.89 -16.99 -12.94
N ASN A 265 15.72 -18.00 -13.24
CA ASN A 265 16.64 -18.61 -12.29
C ASN A 265 17.65 -17.60 -11.71
N ARG A 266 18.07 -16.61 -12.50
CA ARG A 266 18.96 -15.55 -12.04
C ARG A 266 18.26 -14.62 -11.06
N LEU A 267 17.08 -14.10 -11.40
CA LEU A 267 16.33 -13.19 -10.53
C LEU A 267 15.94 -13.88 -9.21
N LEU A 268 15.41 -15.10 -9.29
CA LEU A 268 15.07 -15.93 -8.13
C LEU A 268 16.30 -16.18 -7.26
N GLY A 269 17.42 -16.56 -7.86
CA GLY A 269 18.68 -16.77 -7.14
C GLY A 269 19.20 -15.53 -6.41
N GLN A 270 18.86 -14.32 -6.88
CA GLN A 270 19.22 -13.05 -6.21
C GLN A 270 18.32 -12.73 -5.02
N LEU A 271 17.12 -13.32 -4.94
CA LEU A 271 16.22 -13.23 -3.79
C LEU A 271 16.55 -14.26 -2.69
N ARG A 272 17.59 -15.07 -2.83
CA ARG A 272 18.00 -16.03 -1.78
C ARG A 272 18.63 -15.37 -0.56
N THR A 273 19.03 -14.09 -0.65
CA THR A 273 19.67 -13.36 0.44
C THR A 273 18.89 -12.09 0.76
N SER A 274 18.84 -11.74 2.05
CA SER A 274 18.27 -10.45 2.51
C SER A 274 18.96 -9.27 1.83
N PHE A 275 20.29 -9.31 1.67
CA PHE A 275 21.03 -8.25 0.99
C PHE A 275 20.61 -8.09 -0.48
N GLY A 276 20.35 -9.18 -1.21
CA GLY A 276 19.85 -9.11 -2.58
C GLY A 276 18.45 -8.51 -2.69
N ARG A 277 17.56 -8.86 -1.74
CA ARG A 277 16.23 -8.24 -1.58
C ARG A 277 16.33 -6.74 -1.29
N ASP A 278 17.18 -6.36 -0.35
CA ASP A 278 17.26 -4.98 0.15
C ASP A 278 17.76 -4.00 -0.93
N LEU A 279 18.57 -4.48 -1.88
CA LEU A 279 18.97 -3.70 -3.05
C LEU A 279 17.80 -3.32 -3.98
N LEU A 280 16.68 -4.07 -3.93
CA LEU A 280 15.53 -3.82 -4.81
C LEU A 280 14.70 -2.61 -4.35
N ILE A 281 14.77 -2.25 -3.07
CA ILE A 281 14.06 -1.11 -2.49
C ILE A 281 14.51 0.23 -3.11
N PRO A 282 15.80 0.64 -2.97
CA PRO A 282 16.29 1.87 -3.60
C PRO A 282 16.27 1.76 -5.13
N LEU A 283 16.45 0.57 -5.70
CA LEU A 283 16.37 0.37 -7.15
C LEU A 283 14.97 0.69 -7.70
N ALA A 284 13.92 0.20 -7.04
CA ALA A 284 12.55 0.46 -7.44
C ALA A 284 12.14 1.90 -7.13
N ALA A 285 12.51 2.42 -5.95
CA ALA A 285 12.09 3.75 -5.53
C ALA A 285 12.85 4.90 -6.21
N LEU A 286 14.15 4.75 -6.47
CA LEU A 286 15.05 5.85 -6.86
C LEU A 286 15.83 5.59 -8.16
N GLY A 287 15.76 4.37 -8.70
CA GLY A 287 16.44 3.98 -9.93
C GLY A 287 17.87 3.45 -9.73
N LEU A 288 18.47 3.01 -10.84
CA LEU A 288 19.75 2.30 -10.83
C LEU A 288 20.91 3.13 -10.28
N GLU A 289 21.00 4.41 -10.65
CA GLU A 289 22.12 5.27 -10.24
C GLU A 289 22.19 5.44 -8.72
N HIS A 290 21.05 5.71 -8.07
CA HIS A 290 20.97 5.82 -6.61
C HIS A 290 21.29 4.49 -5.92
N ALA A 291 20.79 3.38 -6.46
CA ALA A 291 21.02 2.06 -5.87
C ALA A 291 22.49 1.63 -5.99
N VAL A 292 23.16 1.92 -7.10
CA VAL A 292 24.60 1.64 -7.29
C VAL A 292 25.44 2.51 -6.36
N LEU A 293 25.11 3.80 -6.24
CA LEU A 293 25.82 4.70 -5.34
C LEU A 293 25.79 4.21 -3.88
N GLY A 294 24.61 3.82 -3.39
CA GLY A 294 24.50 3.29 -2.02
C GLY A 294 25.19 1.94 -1.83
N LEU A 295 25.18 1.07 -2.84
CA LEU A 295 25.94 -0.18 -2.82
C LEU A 295 27.45 0.07 -2.73
N GLU A 296 27.98 0.98 -3.55
CA GLU A 296 29.40 1.32 -3.56
C GLU A 296 29.84 1.91 -2.21
N GLN A 297 29.02 2.80 -1.62
CA GLN A 297 29.27 3.34 -0.28
C GLN A 297 29.29 2.27 0.80
N ALA A 298 28.33 1.34 0.78
CA ALA A 298 28.25 0.24 1.74
C ALA A 298 29.46 -0.71 1.64
N GLN A 299 30.12 -0.77 0.47
CA GLN A 299 31.32 -1.58 0.25
C GLN A 299 32.63 -0.86 0.61
N SER A 300 32.68 0.48 0.50
CA SER A 300 33.91 1.25 0.68
C SER A 300 34.22 1.63 2.13
N ASP A 301 33.21 2.09 2.91
CA ASP A 301 33.23 2.38 4.36
C ASP A 301 31.92 3.15 4.72
N PRO A 302 31.03 2.62 5.59
CA PRO A 302 29.77 3.29 5.95
C PRO A 302 29.95 4.66 6.62
N GLU A 303 31.07 4.90 7.31
CA GLU A 303 31.28 6.09 8.15
C GLU A 303 31.89 7.29 7.40
N ARG A 304 32.51 7.07 6.24
CA ARG A 304 33.35 8.07 5.56
C ARG A 304 32.63 9.08 4.65
N GLY A 305 31.32 8.99 4.43
CA GLY A 305 30.66 9.87 3.46
C GLY A 305 29.13 10.04 3.55
N SER A 306 28.47 9.55 4.60
CA SER A 306 27.01 9.36 4.58
C SER A 306 26.17 10.62 4.86
N ALA A 307 26.69 11.61 5.60
CA ALA A 307 25.87 12.72 6.07
C ALA A 307 25.67 13.85 5.04
N GLU A 308 26.63 14.08 4.13
CA GLU A 308 26.60 15.24 3.25
C GLU A 308 26.00 14.96 1.86
N ASP A 309 26.24 13.81 1.22
CA ASP A 309 25.66 13.53 -0.12
C ASP A 309 24.14 13.29 0.00
N PRO A 310 23.30 14.17 -0.58
CA PRO A 310 21.84 14.01 -0.54
C PRO A 310 21.35 12.68 -1.13
N ARG A 311 22.06 12.11 -2.11
CA ARG A 311 21.67 10.84 -2.75
C ARG A 311 21.90 9.63 -1.86
N LEU A 312 22.95 9.66 -1.01
CA LEU A 312 23.18 8.62 0.00
C LEU A 312 22.15 8.69 1.13
N ARG A 313 21.74 9.92 1.51
CA ARG A 313 20.62 10.12 2.42
C ARG A 313 19.31 9.58 1.83
N ASP A 314 19.04 9.85 0.55
CA ASP A 314 17.85 9.31 -0.12
C ASP A 314 17.90 7.78 -0.26
N TYR A 315 19.07 7.19 -0.53
CA TYR A 315 19.23 5.73 -0.52
C TYR A 315 18.78 5.12 0.81
N ALA A 316 19.29 5.63 1.94
CA ALA A 316 18.89 5.15 3.27
C ALA A 316 17.41 5.48 3.57
N GLY A 317 16.98 6.70 3.21
CA GLY A 317 15.61 7.17 3.38
C GLY A 317 14.58 6.34 2.62
N SER A 318 14.95 5.72 1.50
CA SER A 318 14.03 4.92 0.67
C SER A 318 13.43 3.72 1.41
N PHE A 319 14.14 3.16 2.41
CA PHE A 319 13.62 2.08 3.24
C PHE A 319 12.44 2.51 4.11
N LEU A 320 12.41 3.77 4.54
CA LEU A 320 11.41 4.33 5.44
C LEU A 320 10.43 5.30 4.75
N GLY A 321 10.62 5.52 3.44
CA GLY A 321 9.91 6.55 2.68
C GLY A 321 10.28 7.99 3.04
N GLU A 322 11.49 8.19 3.58
CA GLU A 322 12.00 9.46 4.10
C GLU A 322 12.98 10.12 3.12
N THR A 323 12.62 10.14 1.85
CA THR A 323 13.44 10.76 0.79
C THR A 323 13.02 12.20 0.50
N SER A 324 13.93 12.96 -0.09
CA SER A 324 13.74 14.35 -0.50
C SER A 324 12.69 14.52 -1.61
N SER A 325 12.49 13.48 -2.40
CA SER A 325 11.59 13.46 -3.56
C SER A 325 10.64 12.26 -3.52
N ARG A 326 9.57 12.32 -4.32
CA ARG A 326 8.64 11.20 -4.50
C ARG A 326 9.36 9.97 -5.09
N PRO A 327 8.98 8.74 -4.70
CA PRO A 327 9.51 7.54 -5.33
C PRO A 327 8.98 7.41 -6.77
N ASP A 328 9.71 6.64 -7.58
CA ASP A 328 9.25 6.22 -8.90
C ASP A 328 8.18 5.12 -8.76
N TRP A 329 6.91 5.55 -8.66
CA TRP A 329 5.78 4.63 -8.50
C TRP A 329 5.59 3.68 -9.68
N ASP A 330 5.96 4.08 -10.90
CA ASP A 330 5.86 3.19 -12.06
C ASP A 330 6.85 2.03 -11.90
N ARG A 331 8.07 2.28 -11.41
CA ARG A 331 9.06 1.24 -11.08
C ARG A 331 8.64 0.36 -9.89
N VAL A 332 8.02 0.92 -8.86
CA VAL A 332 7.47 0.13 -7.73
C VAL A 332 6.33 -0.78 -8.21
N ASP A 333 5.45 -0.29 -9.09
CA ASP A 333 4.39 -1.10 -9.71
C ASP A 333 4.96 -2.17 -10.66
N ALA A 334 6.04 -1.85 -11.39
CA ALA A 334 6.77 -2.82 -12.18
C ALA A 334 7.40 -3.91 -11.30
N LEU A 335 7.97 -3.55 -10.14
CA LEU A 335 8.54 -4.52 -9.19
C LEU A 335 7.50 -5.54 -8.73
N GLU A 336 6.31 -5.10 -8.29
CA GLU A 336 5.20 -6.01 -7.95
C GLU A 336 4.91 -6.97 -9.11
N THR A 337 4.84 -6.45 -10.34
CA THR A 337 4.50 -7.26 -11.51
C THR A 337 5.57 -8.31 -11.80
N VAL A 338 6.85 -7.96 -11.65
CA VAL A 338 7.97 -8.92 -11.72
C VAL A 338 7.86 -9.98 -10.64
N LEU A 339 7.62 -9.58 -9.40
CA LEU A 339 7.49 -10.53 -8.30
C LEU A 339 6.33 -11.50 -8.56
N ARG A 340 5.19 -11.00 -9.04
CA ARG A 340 4.01 -11.83 -9.36
C ARG A 340 4.33 -12.93 -10.37
N GLU A 341 5.11 -12.63 -11.40
CA GLU A 341 5.52 -13.62 -12.41
C GLU A 341 6.54 -14.65 -11.89
N LEU A 342 7.29 -14.30 -10.86
CA LEU A 342 8.25 -15.18 -10.21
C LEU A 342 7.61 -16.09 -9.14
N VAL A 343 6.47 -15.70 -8.55
CA VAL A 343 5.73 -16.46 -7.51
C VAL A 343 5.65 -17.96 -7.79
N PRO A 344 5.27 -18.43 -9.00
CA PRO A 344 5.04 -19.86 -9.24
C PRO A 344 6.31 -20.71 -9.20
N TYR A 345 7.48 -20.06 -9.24
CA TYR A 345 8.78 -20.69 -9.37
C TYR A 345 9.69 -20.48 -8.15
N ALA A 346 9.30 -19.55 -7.27
CA ALA A 346 10.02 -19.21 -6.05
C ALA A 346 9.92 -20.32 -5.00
N ARG A 347 11.06 -20.65 -4.38
CA ARG A 347 11.17 -21.70 -3.34
C ARG A 347 11.89 -21.16 -2.10
N GLU A 348 11.49 -21.64 -0.93
CA GLU A 348 12.21 -21.40 0.33
C GLU A 348 12.54 -19.90 0.52
N ALA A 349 13.83 -19.56 0.70
CA ALA A 349 14.32 -18.19 0.87
C ALA A 349 13.93 -17.23 -0.26
N GLU A 350 13.76 -17.71 -1.50
CA GLU A 350 13.31 -16.87 -2.62
C GLU A 350 11.87 -16.41 -2.39
N ARG A 351 11.02 -17.33 -1.91
CA ARG A 351 9.60 -17.07 -1.63
C ARG A 351 9.45 -16.21 -0.38
N GLU A 352 10.23 -16.49 0.65
CA GLU A 352 10.30 -15.69 1.87
C GLU A 352 10.61 -14.22 1.55
N ASN A 353 11.69 -13.95 0.82
CA ASN A 353 12.09 -12.58 0.49
C ASN A 353 11.13 -11.90 -0.48
N LEU A 354 10.46 -12.66 -1.36
CA LEU A 354 9.40 -12.13 -2.23
C LEU A 354 8.20 -11.64 -1.43
N LEU A 355 7.70 -12.45 -0.48
CA LEU A 355 6.57 -12.05 0.38
C LEU A 355 6.93 -10.86 1.26
N ALA A 356 8.15 -10.86 1.83
CA ALA A 356 8.67 -9.76 2.64
C ALA A 356 8.77 -8.45 1.82
N LEU A 357 9.19 -8.53 0.56
CA LEU A 357 9.25 -7.36 -0.33
C LEU A 357 7.86 -6.87 -0.72
N MET A 358 6.89 -7.77 -0.91
CA MET A 358 5.49 -7.39 -1.13
C MET A 358 4.89 -6.66 0.06
N ALA A 359 5.20 -7.06 1.30
CA ALA A 359 4.81 -6.31 2.49
C ALA A 359 5.34 -4.86 2.44
N TRP A 360 6.63 -4.68 2.15
CA TRP A 360 7.21 -3.34 2.00
C TRP A 360 6.54 -2.52 0.89
N VAL A 361 6.28 -3.12 -0.28
CA VAL A 361 5.59 -2.44 -1.39
C VAL A 361 4.21 -1.92 -0.95
N GLU A 362 3.43 -2.74 -0.26
CA GLU A 362 2.11 -2.35 0.23
C GLU A 362 2.18 -1.26 1.31
N TRP A 363 3.14 -1.37 2.23
CA TRP A 363 3.35 -0.35 3.24
C TRP A 363 3.80 0.99 2.64
N ALA A 364 4.73 0.97 1.69
CA ALA A 364 5.20 2.15 0.96
C ALA A 364 4.03 2.88 0.26
N ARG A 365 3.09 2.13 -0.31
CA ARG A 365 1.86 2.66 -0.94
C ARG A 365 0.84 3.22 0.06
N GLY A 366 1.09 3.11 1.36
CA GLY A 366 0.19 3.52 2.43
C GLY A 366 -0.93 2.51 2.73
N ARG A 367 -0.83 1.28 2.23
CA ARG A 367 -1.85 0.23 2.39
C ARG A 367 -1.48 -0.72 3.53
N GLY A 368 -1.50 -0.19 4.76
CA GLY A 368 -1.09 -0.91 5.97
C GLY A 368 -1.78 -2.28 6.14
N THR A 369 -3.09 -2.38 5.94
CA THR A 369 -3.82 -3.67 6.02
C THR A 369 -3.34 -4.68 4.97
N ALA A 370 -3.05 -4.23 3.75
CA ALA A 370 -2.52 -5.11 2.71
C ALA A 370 -1.09 -5.56 3.02
N SER A 371 -0.26 -4.67 3.58
CA SER A 371 1.06 -5.01 4.11
C SER A 371 0.97 -6.07 5.20
N GLY A 372 0.06 -5.88 6.17
CA GLY A 372 -0.22 -6.86 7.22
C GLY A 372 -0.56 -8.24 6.66
N SER A 373 -1.42 -8.31 5.64
CA SER A 373 -1.75 -9.58 4.95
C SER A 373 -0.51 -10.31 4.41
N PHE A 374 0.48 -9.60 3.86
CA PHE A 374 1.73 -10.19 3.40
C PHE A 374 2.68 -10.56 4.55
N ILE A 375 2.72 -9.76 5.62
CA ILE A 375 3.49 -10.05 6.84
C ILE A 375 2.97 -11.34 7.48
N ASP A 376 1.68 -11.43 7.73
CA ASP A 376 1.01 -12.61 8.29
C ASP A 376 1.34 -13.84 7.44
N ARG A 377 1.17 -13.73 6.11
CA ARG A 377 1.48 -14.83 5.21
C ARG A 377 2.95 -15.23 5.23
N CYS A 378 3.85 -14.26 5.30
CA CYS A 378 5.29 -14.50 5.38
C CYS A 378 5.66 -15.19 6.69
N LEU A 379 5.10 -14.76 7.83
CA LEU A 379 5.40 -15.31 9.15
C LEU A 379 4.73 -16.66 9.40
N GLU A 380 3.59 -16.94 8.76
CA GLU A 380 2.98 -18.28 8.70
C GLU A 380 3.92 -19.29 8.03
N GLU A 381 4.53 -18.92 6.91
CA GLU A 381 5.43 -19.80 6.15
C GLU A 381 6.87 -19.80 6.68
N PHE A 382 7.33 -18.66 7.20
CA PHE A 382 8.71 -18.40 7.61
C PHE A 382 8.73 -17.62 8.95
N PRO A 383 8.53 -18.31 10.09
CA PRO A 383 8.32 -17.66 11.39
C PRO A 383 9.45 -16.74 11.85
N HIS A 384 10.67 -16.94 11.35
CA HIS A 384 11.87 -16.19 11.75
C HIS A 384 12.23 -15.02 10.83
N ASN A 385 11.38 -14.67 9.85
CA ASN A 385 11.68 -13.59 8.92
C ASN A 385 11.81 -12.23 9.65
N GLU A 386 13.03 -11.69 9.72
CA GLU A 386 13.31 -10.45 10.44
C GLU A 386 12.77 -9.21 9.74
N PHE A 387 12.72 -9.22 8.41
CA PHE A 387 12.28 -8.06 7.63
C PHE A 387 10.78 -7.80 7.80
N SER A 388 9.95 -8.83 7.73
CA SER A 388 8.51 -8.72 7.97
C SER A 388 8.21 -8.22 9.39
N ARG A 389 8.95 -8.69 10.40
CA ARG A 389 8.85 -8.16 11.78
C ARG A 389 9.31 -6.72 11.89
N LEU A 390 10.34 -6.33 11.14
CA LEU A 390 10.80 -4.94 11.09
C LEU A 390 9.72 -4.04 10.49
N ILE A 391 9.08 -4.45 9.38
CA ILE A 391 7.98 -3.68 8.78
C ILE A 391 6.77 -3.62 9.73
N GLU A 392 6.44 -4.71 10.42
CA GLU A 392 5.38 -4.75 11.45
C GLU A 392 5.66 -3.74 12.57
N GLU A 393 6.89 -3.72 13.08
CA GLU A 393 7.32 -2.78 14.12
C GLU A 393 7.32 -1.34 13.62
N LEU A 394 7.75 -1.10 12.37
CA LEU A 394 7.68 0.21 11.74
C LEU A 394 6.23 0.68 11.58
N MET A 395 5.31 -0.20 11.19
CA MET A 395 3.88 0.11 11.11
C MET A 395 3.30 0.43 12.48
N ARG A 396 3.72 -0.28 13.53
CA ARG A 396 3.30 -0.02 14.91
C ARG A 396 3.80 1.33 15.43
N LEU A 397 5.05 1.68 15.14
CA LEU A 397 5.71 2.88 15.65
C LEU A 397 5.43 4.14 14.82
N LYS A 398 5.49 4.03 13.49
CA LYS A 398 5.39 5.15 12.55
C LYS A 398 4.07 5.18 11.78
N GLY A 399 3.28 4.12 11.83
CA GLY A 399 2.00 4.05 11.15
C GLY A 399 2.18 3.93 9.64
N VAL A 400 1.75 4.95 8.93
CA VAL A 400 1.79 4.98 7.47
C VAL A 400 3.16 5.46 7.00
N CYS A 401 3.68 4.84 5.93
CA CYS A 401 4.91 5.28 5.27
C CYS A 401 4.88 6.79 4.95
N ARG A 402 6.02 7.47 5.15
CA ARG A 402 6.11 8.94 5.02
C ARG A 402 5.80 9.43 3.60
N TRP A 403 6.09 8.64 2.55
CA TRP A 403 5.65 8.96 1.19
C TRP A 403 4.13 9.05 1.05
N ALA A 404 3.36 8.24 1.77
CA ALA A 404 1.91 8.27 1.71
C ALA A 404 1.30 9.42 2.54
N ARG A 405 2.07 9.99 3.49
CA ARG A 405 1.66 11.17 4.27
C ARG A 405 1.76 12.47 3.47
N VAL A 406 2.75 12.56 2.58
CA VAL A 406 2.90 13.70 1.65
C VAL A 406 2.05 13.44 0.40
N LYS A 407 0.97 14.20 0.21
CA LYS A 407 0.02 14.00 -0.91
C LYS A 407 0.72 13.87 -2.27
N GLN A 408 1.68 14.73 -2.57
CA GLN A 408 2.42 14.73 -3.85
C GLN A 408 3.36 13.52 -4.02
N HIS A 409 3.78 12.91 -2.91
CA HIS A 409 4.62 11.71 -2.92
C HIS A 409 3.79 10.43 -2.89
N SER A 410 2.51 10.50 -2.52
CA SER A 410 1.63 9.33 -2.42
C SER A 410 1.45 8.59 -3.76
N TRP A 411 1.25 7.27 -3.66
CA TRP A 411 1.03 6.40 -4.81
C TRP A 411 -0.24 6.75 -5.60
N SER A 412 -1.32 7.14 -4.90
CA SER A 412 -2.58 7.55 -5.52
C SER A 412 -2.45 8.82 -6.36
N TRP A 413 -1.59 9.76 -5.96
CA TRP A 413 -1.31 10.99 -6.72
C TRP A 413 -0.68 10.69 -8.09
N GLY A 414 0.26 9.75 -8.15
CA GLY A 414 0.93 9.35 -9.39
C GLY A 414 -0.03 8.78 -10.45
N ARG A 415 -1.11 8.13 -10.02
CA ARG A 415 -2.12 7.55 -10.92
C ARG A 415 -3.13 8.58 -11.45
N GLY A 416 -3.57 9.52 -10.60
CA GLY A 416 -4.46 10.61 -11.03
C GLY A 416 -3.79 11.67 -11.93
N GLY A 417 -2.45 11.75 -11.90
CA GLY A 417 -1.66 12.74 -12.64
C GLY A 417 -1.39 12.44 -14.13
N ARG A 418 -1.72 11.25 -14.66
CA ARG A 418 -1.46 10.93 -16.08
C ARG A 418 -2.26 11.79 -17.07
N GLY A 419 -3.20 12.62 -16.59
CA GLY A 419 -3.95 13.60 -17.38
C GLY A 419 -3.55 15.08 -17.19
N SER A 420 -2.55 15.41 -16.35
CA SER A 420 -2.13 16.80 -16.16
C SER A 420 -0.66 16.90 -15.74
N ARG A 421 0.24 16.92 -16.72
CA ARG A 421 1.55 17.54 -16.52
C ARG A 421 1.32 19.02 -16.17
N PRO A 422 1.85 19.55 -15.06
CA PRO A 422 1.86 20.99 -14.86
C PRO A 422 2.75 21.59 -15.96
N GLU A 423 2.17 22.44 -16.81
CA GLU A 423 2.97 23.32 -17.66
C GLU A 423 3.94 24.07 -16.76
N GLN A 424 5.23 23.86 -17.01
CA GLN A 424 6.26 24.75 -16.52
C GLN A 424 5.93 26.14 -17.08
N ARG A 425 5.58 27.09 -16.20
CA ARG A 425 5.56 28.49 -16.60
C ARG A 425 6.99 28.89 -16.95
N PRO A 426 7.27 29.35 -18.18
CA PRO A 426 8.53 30.04 -18.43
C PRO A 426 8.49 31.37 -17.67
N GLU A 427 9.66 31.72 -17.11
CA GLU A 427 9.93 32.98 -16.40
C GLU A 427 9.63 34.23 -17.24
#